data_AF-A0A238H6I2-F1
#
_entry.id   AF-A0A238H6I2-F1
#
_cell.length_a   1.000
_cell.length_b   1.000
_cell.length_c   1.000
_cell.angle_alpha   90.00
_cell.angle_beta   90.00
_cell.angle_gamma   90.00
#
_symmetry.space_group_name_H-M   'P 1'
#
loop_
_entity.id
_entity.type
_entity.pdbx_description
1 polymer ?
#
loop_
_entity_poly.entity_id
_entity_poly.type
_entity_poly.pdbx_seq_one_letter_code
_entity_poly.pdbx_strand_id
1 'polypeptide(L)'
;MKPCDVCLPFAGERPPSDAPLIAVGKPKKLRPLMSKPLIVGKFRCHTCGGYWMRETDMSEPQRDQWLFLGHATSILEPAAHRP
;
A
#
# COMPACT_ATOMS: atom_id res chain seq x y z
N MET A 1 -14.59 -5.47 -8.15
CA MET A 1 -15.17 -5.14 -6.82
C MET A 1 -15.22 -3.63 -6.68
N LYS A 2 -16.25 -3.05 -6.05
CA LYS A 2 -16.27 -1.62 -5.75
C LYS A 2 -15.37 -1.34 -4.54
N PRO A 3 -14.54 -0.28 -4.53
CA PRO A 3 -13.86 0.15 -3.31
C PRO A 3 -14.89 0.40 -2.21
N CYS A 4 -14.58 0.04 -0.96
CA CYS A 4 -15.47 0.35 0.16
C CYS A 4 -15.33 1.82 0.55
N ASP A 5 -16.31 2.34 1.29
CA ASP A 5 -16.32 3.72 1.80
C ASP A 5 -15.09 4.03 2.70
N VAL A 6 -14.41 2.98 3.18
CA VAL A 6 -13.16 3.09 3.94
C VAL A 6 -11.93 3.22 3.05
N CYS A 7 -11.91 2.70 1.81
CA CYS A 7 -10.75 2.82 0.91
C CYS A 7 -10.93 3.91 -0.15
N LEU A 8 -12.19 4.22 -0.52
CA LEU A 8 -12.56 5.26 -1.48
C LEU A 8 -11.96 6.65 -1.20
N PRO A 9 -11.99 7.16 0.05
CA PRO A 9 -11.48 8.50 0.36
C PRO A 9 -9.96 8.63 0.22
N PHE A 10 -9.25 7.50 0.21
CA PHE A 10 -7.81 7.46 0.34
C PHE A 10 -7.09 7.10 -0.96
N ALA A 11 -7.77 7.31 -2.09
CA ALA A 11 -7.11 7.37 -3.39
C ALA A 11 -5.99 8.44 -3.43
N GLY A 12 -5.90 9.33 -2.42
CA GLY A 12 -4.84 10.33 -2.24
C GLY A 12 -4.16 10.36 -0.86
N GLU A 13 -3.48 9.28 -0.43
CA GLU A 13 -2.26 9.35 0.42
C GLU A 13 -2.29 9.13 1.95
N ARG A 14 -3.31 8.56 2.60
CA ARG A 14 -3.14 8.03 3.98
C ARG A 14 -3.96 6.76 4.19
N PRO A 15 -3.55 5.81 5.04
CA PRO A 15 -4.47 4.76 5.46
C PRO A 15 -5.41 5.38 6.50
N PRO A 16 -6.69 5.00 6.57
CA PRO A 16 -7.47 5.32 7.75
C PRO A 16 -6.92 4.55 8.94
N SER A 17 -6.92 5.16 10.13
CA SER A 17 -6.58 4.49 11.40
C SER A 17 -7.40 3.22 11.61
N ASP A 18 -8.61 3.20 11.05
CA ASP A 18 -9.60 2.16 11.26
C ASP A 18 -9.76 1.22 10.05
N ALA A 19 -8.91 1.31 9.01
CA ALA A 19 -9.00 0.33 7.92
C ALA A 19 -8.66 -1.06 8.46
N PRO A 20 -9.50 -2.07 8.19
CA PRO A 20 -9.19 -3.46 8.51
C PRO A 20 -8.18 -4.01 7.50
N LEU A 21 -6.93 -3.54 7.59
CA LEU A 21 -5.82 -3.95 6.73
C LEU A 21 -5.14 -5.19 7.30
N ILE A 22 -5.04 -6.23 6.48
CA ILE A 22 -4.34 -7.47 6.80
C ILE A 22 -3.02 -7.47 6.05
N ALA A 23 -1.91 -7.71 6.75
CA ALA A 23 -0.59 -7.83 6.13
C ALA A 23 -0.55 -9.03 5.17
N VAL A 24 -0.04 -8.79 3.96
CA VAL A 24 0.11 -9.80 2.91
C VAL A 24 1.59 -10.15 2.77
N GLY A 25 1.98 -11.27 3.36
CA GLY A 25 3.36 -11.75 3.33
C GLY A 25 4.29 -10.94 4.24
N LYS A 26 5.60 -11.17 4.04
CA LYS A 26 6.64 -10.51 4.85
C LYS A 26 7.02 -9.15 4.24
N PRO A 27 7.21 -8.10 5.06
CA PRO A 27 7.77 -6.84 4.59
C PRO A 27 9.12 -7.06 3.91
N LYS A 28 9.37 -6.32 2.82
CA LYS A 28 10.63 -6.37 2.08
C LYS A 28 11.47 -5.15 2.43
N LYS A 29 12.73 -5.38 2.80
CA LYS A 29 13.72 -4.31 2.96
C LYS A 29 14.35 -4.02 1.60
N LEU A 30 14.17 -2.80 1.11
CA LEU A 30 14.77 -2.31 -0.12
C LEU A 30 15.93 -1.38 0.22
N ARG A 31 16.99 -1.44 -0.58
CA ARG A 31 18.10 -0.48 -0.56
C ARG A 31 18.28 0.05 -1.98
N PRO A 32 17.46 1.01 -2.42
CA PRO A 32 17.61 1.58 -3.74
C PRO A 32 18.96 2.29 -3.83
N LEU A 33 19.59 2.21 -5.01
CA LEU A 33 20.84 2.91 -5.26
C LEU A 33 20.61 4.42 -5.08
N MET A 34 21.53 5.09 -4.39
CA MET A 34 21.47 6.53 -4.11
C MET A 34 20.27 7.00 -3.26
N SER A 35 19.51 6.09 -2.63
CA SER A 35 18.37 6.43 -1.77
C SER A 35 18.50 5.82 -0.38
N LYS A 36 17.74 6.36 0.58
CA LYS A 36 17.65 5.79 1.93
C LYS A 36 17.04 4.38 1.90
N PRO A 37 17.44 3.46 2.79
CA PRO A 37 16.80 2.16 2.91
C PRO A 37 15.33 2.29 3.31
N LEU A 38 14.47 1.50 2.68
CA LEU A 38 13.03 1.51 2.88
C LEU A 38 12.56 0.12 3.28
N ILE A 39 11.52 0.05 4.10
CA ILE A 39 10.77 -1.18 4.36
C ILE A 39 9.42 -1.06 3.68
N VAL A 40 9.13 -1.99 2.77
CA VAL A 40 7.88 -2.03 2.02
C VAL A 40 7.01 -3.17 2.55
N GLY A 41 5.84 -2.83 3.09
CA GLY A 41 4.81 -3.77 3.49
C GLY A 41 3.64 -3.77 2.49
N LYS A 42 3.06 -4.94 2.24
CA LYS A 42 1.83 -5.06 1.45
C LYS A 42 0.67 -5.42 2.37
N PHE A 43 -0.49 -4.85 2.09
CA PHE A 43 -1.69 -5.04 2.88
C PHE A 43 -2.90 -5.24 1.97
N ARG A 44 -3.91 -5.94 2.48
CA ARG A 44 -5.19 -6.14 1.82
C ARG A 44 -6.30 -5.71 2.76
N CYS A 45 -7.23 -4.90 2.26
CA CYS A 45 -8.43 -4.56 3.00
C CYS A 45 -9.31 -5.82 3.14
N HIS A 46 -9.65 -6.19 4.37
CA HIS A 46 -10.55 -7.30 4.65
C HIS A 46 -11.95 -7.08 4.06
N THR A 47 -12.42 -5.83 4.02
CA THR A 47 -13.78 -5.48 3.58
C THR A 47 -13.95 -5.51 2.06
N CYS A 48 -13.09 -4.81 1.31
CA CYS A 48 -13.24 -4.68 -0.14
C CYS A 48 -12.21 -5.48 -0.96
N GLY A 49 -11.26 -6.15 -0.29
CA GLY A 49 -10.20 -6.90 -0.94
C GLY A 49 -9.15 -6.04 -1.65
N GLY A 50 -9.25 -4.70 -1.56
CA GLY A 50 -8.33 -3.77 -2.21
C GLY A 50 -6.93 -3.80 -1.59
N TYR A 51 -5.93 -3.60 -2.44
CA TYR A 51 -4.53 -3.67 -2.05
C TYR A 51 -3.98 -2.32 -1.63
N TRP A 52 -3.06 -2.38 -0.68
CA TRP A 52 -2.39 -1.26 -0.07
C TRP A 52 -0.90 -1.57 0.05
N MET A 53 -0.08 -0.54 -0.05
CA MET A 53 1.35 -0.61 0.19
C MET A 53 1.72 0.43 1.25
N ARG A 54 2.60 0.04 2.17
CA ARG A 54 3.23 0.94 3.13
C ARG A 54 4.72 0.99 2.87
N GLU A 55 5.26 2.19 2.77
CA GLU A 55 6.69 2.44 2.70
C GLU A 55 7.14 3.15 3.97
N THR A 56 8.07 2.56 4.70
CA THR A 56 8.66 3.12 5.91
C THR A 56 10.12 3.47 5.63
N ASP A 57 10.47 4.75 5.74
CA ASP A 57 11.87 5.19 5.71
C ASP A 57 12.57 4.72 6.99
N MET A 58 13.63 3.90 6.84
CA MET A 58 14.38 3.42 8.00
C MET A 58 15.17 4.52 8.71
N SER A 59 15.43 5.64 8.04
CA SER A 59 16.13 6.80 8.62
C SER A 59 15.18 7.70 9.39
N GLU A 60 13.90 7.72 9.02
CA GLU A 60 12.83 8.47 9.68
C GLU A 60 11.59 7.57 9.85
N PRO A 61 11.61 6.63 10.82
CA PRO A 61 10.56 5.61 10.96
C PRO A 61 9.16 6.15 11.25
N GLN A 62 9.04 7.45 11.54
CA GLN A 62 7.76 8.14 11.74
C GLN A 62 7.11 8.61 10.44
N ARG A 63 7.81 8.53 9.30
CA ARG A 63 7.29 8.84 7.97
C ARG A 63 6.90 7.55 7.25
N ASP A 64 5.77 6.99 7.64
CA ASP A 64 5.10 5.95 6.86
C ASP A 64 4.32 6.61 5.71
N GLN A 65 4.69 6.28 4.47
CA GLN A 65 3.90 6.61 3.29
C GLN A 65 2.99 5.44 2.94
N TRP A 66 1.75 5.73 2.59
CA TRP A 66 0.78 4.72 2.21
C TRP A 66 0.21 4.98 0.84
N LEU A 67 0.10 3.90 0.06
CA LEU A 67 -0.35 3.92 -1.32
C LEU A 67 -1.51 2.94 -1.46
N PHE A 68 -2.65 3.44 -1.95
CA PHE A 68 -3.78 2.60 -2.33
C PHE A 68 -3.59 2.12 -3.76
N LEU A 69 -3.61 0.80 -3.97
CA LEU A 69 -3.39 0.17 -5.27
C LEU A 69 -4.69 -0.32 -5.94
N GLY A 70 -5.82 -0.23 -5.25
CA GLY A 70 -7.09 -0.75 -5.75
C GLY A 70 -7.02 -2.26 -6.00
N HIS A 71 -7.05 -2.66 -7.28
CA HIS A 71 -6.96 -4.06 -7.69
C HIS A 71 -5.53 -4.54 -7.96
N ALA A 72 -4.57 -3.63 -8.07
CA ALA A 72 -3.19 -3.98 -8.36
C ALA A 72 -2.46 -4.46 -7.10
N THR A 73 -1.61 -5.49 -7.21
CA THR A 73 -0.78 -5.96 -6.10
C THR A 73 0.60 -5.27 -6.04
N SER A 74 0.91 -4.46 -7.05
CA SER A 74 2.18 -3.76 -7.22
C SER A 74 1.99 -2.45 -7.99
N ILE A 75 2.80 -1.44 -7.69
CA ILE A 75 2.84 -0.18 -8.47
C ILE A 75 3.34 -0.39 -9.90
N LEU A 76 4.01 -1.51 -10.17
CA LEU A 76 4.54 -1.87 -11.49
C LEU A 76 3.52 -2.65 -12.33
N GLU A 77 2.38 -3.03 -11.76
CA GLU A 77 1.35 -3.68 -12.55
C GLU A 77 0.72 -2.64 -13.49
N PRO A 78 0.66 -2.93 -14.79
CA PRO A 78 0.02 -2.01 -15.73
C PRO A 78 -1.45 -1.84 -15.31
N ALA A 79 -1.90 -0.59 -15.18
CA ALA A 79 -3.30 -0.25 -14.90
C ALA A 79 -4.29 -0.74 -15.99
N ALA A 80 -3.77 -1.34 -17.06
CA ALA A 80 -4.52 -1.83 -18.20
C ALA A 80 -4.64 -3.36 -18.14
N HIS A 81 -5.72 -3.86 -17.55
CA HIS A 81 -6.51 -4.92 -18.15
C HIS A 81 -7.96 -4.79 -17.66
N ARG A 82 -8.74 -4.02 -18.41
CA ARG A 82 -10.20 -4.13 -18.40
C ARG A 82 -10.57 -4.90 -19.67
N PRO A 83 -11.09 -6.13 -19.59
CA PRO A 83 -11.95 -6.65 -20.66
C PRO A 83 -13.25 -5.84 -20.71
#